data_AF-A0A2A5M7J5-F1
#
_entry.id   AF-A0A2A5M7J5-F1
#
_cell.length_a   1.000
_cell.length_b   1.000
_cell.length_c   1.000
_cell.angle_alpha   90.00
_cell.angle_beta   90.00
_cell.angle_gamma   90.00
#
_symmetry.space_group_name_H-M   'P 1'
#
loop_
_entity.id
_entity.type
_entity.pdbx_description
1 polymer ?
#
loop_
_entity_poly.entity_id
_entity_poly.type
_entity_poly.pdbx_seq_one_letter_code
_entity_poly.pdbx_strand_id
1 'polypeptide(L)'
;MINCNDKFDKWNNEKKKLQIKENKIISIGKIYWVSIGQNIGSEVYGKHNDFKRPVLVLNKIYIEDYVNLFVGVPLTSKIENKTGFLYHHFTDSKNRKQVALLSQVRTFDTKRIISYYNGKIKKEDLETIREKITKKIISPH
;
A
#
# COMPACT_ATOMS: atom_id res chain seq x y z
N MET A 1 3.62 -23.90 15.63
CA MET A 1 4.38 -22.75 15.11
C MET A 1 4.35 -22.80 13.58
N ILE A 2 3.79 -21.80 12.90
CA ILE A 2 3.90 -21.73 11.43
C ILE A 2 5.37 -21.37 11.14
N ASN A 3 6.09 -22.29 10.50
CA ASN A 3 7.49 -22.10 10.13
C ASN A 3 7.60 -20.86 9.21
N CYS A 4 8.58 -19.99 9.45
CA CYS A 4 8.76 -18.75 8.70
C CYS A 4 8.85 -19.00 7.18
N ASN A 5 9.51 -20.10 6.82
CA ASN A 5 9.69 -20.55 5.43
C ASN A 5 8.35 -20.76 4.71
N ASP A 6 7.36 -21.34 5.39
CA ASP A 6 6.05 -21.63 4.80
C ASP A 6 5.31 -20.36 4.33
N LYS A 7 5.49 -19.22 5.02
CA LYS A 7 4.89 -17.95 4.58
C LYS A 7 5.59 -17.38 3.34
N PHE A 8 6.91 -17.50 3.26
CA PHE A 8 7.65 -17.06 2.08
C PHE A 8 7.35 -17.95 0.87
N ASP A 9 7.24 -19.25 1.06
CA ASP A 9 6.88 -20.20 0.00
C ASP A 9 5.46 -19.95 -0.52
N LYS A 10 4.50 -19.78 0.40
CA LYS A 10 3.13 -19.37 0.05
C LYS A 10 3.11 -18.03 -0.70
N TRP A 11 3.89 -17.06 -0.26
CA TRP A 11 4.00 -15.78 -0.95
C TRP A 11 4.60 -15.93 -2.34
N ASN A 12 5.63 -16.76 -2.53
CA ASN A 12 6.20 -17.02 -3.84
C ASN A 12 5.17 -17.60 -4.80
N ASN A 13 4.36 -18.55 -4.34
CA ASN A 13 3.27 -19.13 -5.12
C ASN A 13 2.23 -18.08 -5.53
N GLU A 14 1.81 -17.20 -4.61
CA GLU A 14 0.91 -16.10 -4.93
C GLU A 14 1.55 -15.07 -5.88
N LYS A 15 2.83 -14.75 -5.71
CA LYS A 15 3.57 -13.83 -6.59
C LYS A 15 3.61 -14.33 -8.03
N LYS A 16 3.79 -15.63 -8.25
CA LYS A 16 3.71 -16.26 -9.57
C LYS A 16 2.32 -16.08 -10.20
N LYS A 17 1.24 -16.24 -9.41
CA LYS A 17 -0.13 -15.99 -9.88
C LYS A 17 -0.38 -14.52 -10.22
N LEU A 18 0.22 -13.58 -9.48
CA LEU A 18 0.11 -12.16 -9.79
C LEU A 18 0.85 -11.78 -11.07
N GLN A 19 1.99 -12.41 -11.35
CA GLN A 19 2.82 -12.10 -12.52
C GLN A 19 2.06 -12.27 -13.85
N ILE A 20 1.19 -13.29 -13.92
CA ILE A 20 0.41 -13.63 -15.12
C ILE A 20 -0.89 -12.83 -15.25
N LYS A 21 -1.26 -12.01 -14.25
CA LYS A 21 -2.47 -11.17 -14.34
C LYS A 21 -2.25 -10.02 -15.30
N GLU A 22 -3.34 -9.52 -15.85
CA GLU A 22 -3.37 -8.26 -16.57
C GLU A 22 -3.22 -7.08 -15.61
N ASN A 23 -2.69 -5.98 -16.16
CA ASN A 23 -2.62 -4.71 -15.46
C ASN A 23 -4.03 -4.15 -15.23
N LYS A 24 -4.18 -3.36 -14.17
CA LYS A 24 -5.47 -2.75 -13.81
C LYS A 24 -5.40 -1.24 -13.92
N ILE A 25 -6.47 -0.64 -14.45
CA ILE A 25 -6.64 0.82 -14.42
C ILE A 25 -6.84 1.26 -12.97
N ILE A 26 -6.03 2.22 -12.57
CA ILE A 26 -6.06 2.81 -11.23
C ILE A 26 -6.32 4.31 -11.29
N SER A 27 -6.65 4.92 -10.15
CA SER A 27 -6.74 6.37 -10.02
C SER A 27 -6.00 6.86 -8.79
N ILE A 28 -5.35 8.00 -8.95
CA ILE A 28 -4.69 8.72 -7.87
C ILE A 28 -5.72 9.10 -6.79
N GLY A 29 -5.33 9.00 -5.51
CA GLY A 29 -6.22 9.28 -4.38
C GLY A 29 -7.27 8.18 -4.12
N LYS A 30 -7.25 7.07 -4.87
CA LYS A 30 -8.05 5.89 -4.56
C LYS A 30 -7.27 4.93 -3.69
N ILE A 31 -8.02 4.13 -2.93
CA ILE A 31 -7.49 3.06 -2.10
C ILE A 31 -7.85 1.73 -2.78
N TYR A 32 -6.89 0.81 -2.83
CA TYR A 32 -7.08 -0.53 -3.37
C TYR A 32 -6.64 -1.57 -2.36
N TRP A 33 -7.28 -2.74 -2.39
CA TRP A 33 -6.70 -3.94 -1.81
C TRP A 33 -5.57 -4.42 -2.72
N VAL A 34 -4.35 -4.41 -2.20
CA VAL A 34 -3.15 -4.77 -2.95
C VAL A 34 -2.48 -5.95 -2.26
N SER A 35 -2.04 -6.93 -3.04
CA SER A 35 -1.15 -7.99 -2.56
C SER A 35 0.26 -7.44 -2.41
N ILE A 36 0.62 -7.09 -1.17
CA ILE A 36 1.89 -6.45 -0.83
C ILE A 36 2.98 -7.47 -0.45
N GLY A 37 2.59 -8.72 -0.19
CA GLY A 37 3.50 -9.85 0.02
C GLY A 37 3.93 -10.09 1.46
N GLN A 38 4.64 -11.19 1.68
CA GLN A 38 5.40 -11.46 2.90
C GLN A 38 6.78 -10.82 2.77
N ASN A 39 7.00 -9.73 3.51
CA ASN A 39 8.24 -8.95 3.47
C ASN A 39 9.13 -9.25 4.70
N ILE A 40 10.37 -8.78 4.65
CA ILE A 40 11.41 -9.06 5.64
C ILE A 40 11.51 -7.97 6.71
N GLY A 41 12.01 -8.33 7.89
CA GLY A 41 12.31 -7.39 8.97
C GLY A 41 11.15 -6.47 9.33
N SER A 42 11.39 -5.16 9.27
CA SER A 42 10.43 -4.11 9.63
C SER A 42 9.51 -3.67 8.49
N GLU A 43 9.65 -4.27 7.29
CA GLU A 43 8.78 -3.95 6.17
C GLU A 43 7.34 -4.41 6.44
N VAL A 44 6.39 -3.55 6.08
CA VAL A 44 4.99 -3.90 6.21
C VAL A 44 4.65 -5.05 5.27
N TYR A 45 4.11 -6.13 5.84
CA TYR A 45 3.72 -7.34 5.11
C TYR A 45 2.20 -7.50 5.06
N GLY A 46 1.72 -8.19 4.04
CA GLY A 46 0.34 -8.51 3.79
C GLY A 46 -0.29 -9.47 4.79
N LYS A 47 -1.61 -9.46 4.91
CA LYS A 47 -2.32 -10.41 5.78
C LYS A 47 -3.19 -11.36 4.97
N HIS A 48 -3.57 -12.47 5.61
CA HIS A 48 -4.41 -13.53 5.04
C HIS A 48 -3.75 -14.21 3.84
N ASN A 49 -4.50 -15.08 3.16
CA ASN A 49 -3.99 -15.92 2.07
C ASN A 49 -3.47 -15.11 0.88
N ASP A 50 -4.05 -13.92 0.63
CA ASP A 50 -3.68 -13.08 -0.51
C ASP A 50 -2.52 -12.11 -0.20
N PHE A 51 -1.97 -12.14 1.02
CA PHE A 51 -0.97 -11.18 1.50
C PHE A 51 -1.39 -9.73 1.22
N LYS A 52 -2.65 -9.40 1.57
CA LYS A 52 -3.27 -8.14 1.18
C LYS A 52 -3.23 -7.06 2.25
N ARG A 53 -3.21 -5.81 1.80
CA ARG A 53 -3.47 -4.60 2.59
C ARG A 53 -4.18 -3.54 1.76
N PRO A 54 -4.90 -2.60 2.39
CA PRO A 54 -5.31 -1.39 1.71
C PRO A 54 -4.08 -0.53 1.43
N VAL A 55 -3.97 0.00 0.22
CA VAL A 55 -2.89 0.89 -0.22
C VAL A 55 -3.51 2.09 -0.92
N LEU A 56 -3.11 3.30 -0.49
CA LEU A 56 -3.51 4.56 -1.12
C LEU A 56 -2.56 4.86 -2.28
N VAL A 57 -3.12 5.15 -3.46
CA VAL A 57 -2.36 5.55 -4.65
C VAL A 57 -1.97 7.02 -4.54
N LEU A 58 -0.67 7.30 -4.46
CA LEU A 58 -0.12 8.65 -4.36
C LEU A 58 0.22 9.23 -5.72
N ASN A 59 0.80 8.42 -6.59
CA ASN A 59 1.15 8.80 -7.96
C ASN A 59 1.14 7.59 -8.88
N LYS A 60 0.98 7.80 -10.19
CA LYS A 60 1.13 6.77 -11.22
C LYS A 60 2.48 6.94 -11.90
N ILE A 61 3.11 5.83 -12.25
CA ILE A 61 4.29 5.80 -13.12
C ILE A 61 3.87 4.89 -14.27
N TYR A 62 3.51 5.49 -15.40
CA TYR A 62 2.90 4.81 -16.53
C TYR A 62 3.61 5.17 -17.82
N ILE A 63 3.99 4.15 -18.57
CA ILE A 63 4.42 4.24 -19.96
C ILE A 63 3.60 3.19 -20.69
N GLU A 64 2.89 3.62 -21.73
CA GLU A 64 2.04 2.74 -22.54
C GLU A 64 2.82 1.50 -22.99
N ASP A 65 2.19 0.33 -22.84
CA ASP A 65 2.74 -1.01 -23.13
C ASP A 65 4.03 -1.43 -22.40
N TYR A 66 4.62 -0.58 -21.55
CA TYR A 66 5.92 -0.85 -20.93
C TYR A 66 5.88 -0.83 -19.40
N VAL A 67 5.31 0.21 -18.79
CA VAL A 67 5.34 0.40 -17.33
C VAL A 67 3.94 0.67 -16.81
N ASN A 68 3.51 -0.16 -15.86
CA ASN A 68 2.22 -0.05 -15.19
C ASN A 68 2.40 -0.08 -13.68
N LEU A 69 2.98 0.99 -13.14
CA LEU A 69 3.34 1.10 -11.73
C LEU A 69 2.59 2.25 -11.05
N PHE A 70 2.57 2.20 -9.72
CA PHE A 70 2.14 3.31 -8.90
C PHE A 70 2.97 3.42 -7.62
N VAL A 71 3.17 4.66 -7.18
CA VAL A 71 3.68 4.93 -5.83
C VAL A 71 2.49 4.85 -4.89
N GLY A 72 2.59 3.97 -3.89
CA GLY A 72 1.53 3.75 -2.93
C GLY A 72 2.02 3.78 -1.49
N VAL A 73 1.14 4.19 -0.58
CA VAL A 73 1.37 4.10 0.87
C VAL A 73 0.43 3.07 1.50
N PRO A 74 0.95 2.03 2.15
CA PRO A 74 0.14 1.05 2.87
C PRO A 74 -0.62 1.65 4.03
N LEU A 75 -1.85 1.18 4.23
CA LEU A 75 -2.73 1.63 5.29
C LEU A 75 -2.90 0.54 6.37
N THR A 76 -3.28 0.97 7.57
CA THR A 76 -3.70 0.09 8.64
C THR A 76 -4.87 0.67 9.45
N SER A 77 -5.76 -0.21 9.90
CA SER A 77 -6.80 0.13 10.89
C SER A 77 -6.30 0.07 12.34
N LYS A 78 -5.05 -0.35 12.58
CA LYS A 78 -4.44 -0.37 13.91
C LYS A 78 -3.90 1.02 14.25
N ILE A 79 -4.64 1.75 15.06
CA ILE A 79 -4.39 3.16 15.39
C ILE A 79 -3.48 3.30 16.61
N GLU A 80 -3.60 2.36 17.55
CA GLU A 80 -2.84 2.34 18.79
C GLU A 80 -1.33 2.35 18.51
N ASN A 81 -0.60 3.17 19.27
CA ASN A 81 0.86 3.29 19.21
C ASN A 81 1.40 3.70 17.82
N LYS A 82 0.60 4.43 17.03
CA LYS A 82 1.00 5.02 15.74
C LYS A 82 1.10 6.54 15.83
N THR A 83 2.00 7.03 16.68
CA THR A 83 2.24 8.46 16.91
C THR A 83 3.56 8.92 16.29
N GLY A 84 3.69 10.21 16.05
CA GLY A 84 4.90 10.80 15.45
C GLY A 84 4.86 10.94 13.93
N PHE A 85 5.99 11.38 13.36
CA PHE A 85 6.06 11.85 11.97
C PHE A 85 5.95 10.75 10.90
N LEU A 86 6.12 9.48 11.28
CA LEU A 86 6.02 8.32 10.38
C LEU A 86 4.58 7.92 10.06
N TYR A 87 3.59 8.57 10.68
CA TYR A 87 2.19 8.21 10.59
C TYR A 87 1.31 9.42 10.25
N HIS A 88 0.26 9.17 9.49
CA HIS A 88 -0.80 10.14 9.26
C HIS A 88 -2.16 9.47 9.46
N HIS A 89 -2.92 9.98 10.43
CA HIS A 89 -4.26 9.50 10.76
C HIS A 89 -5.28 10.26 9.93
N PHE A 90 -6.25 9.53 9.39
CA PHE A 90 -7.38 10.12 8.67
C PHE A 90 -8.63 9.26 8.85
N THR A 91 -9.78 9.82 8.50
CA THR A 91 -11.06 9.11 8.48
C THR A 91 -11.55 9.03 7.04
N ASP A 92 -11.88 7.82 6.58
CA ASP A 92 -12.40 7.65 5.23
C ASP A 92 -13.87 8.05 5.10
N SER A 93 -14.38 8.06 3.86
CA SER A 93 -15.78 8.35 3.55
C SER A 93 -16.81 7.36 4.12
N LYS A 94 -16.38 6.27 4.77
CA LYS A 94 -17.22 5.30 5.49
C LYS A 94 -17.07 5.44 7.00
N ASN A 95 -16.52 6.56 7.47
CA ASN A 95 -16.27 6.88 8.88
C ASN A 95 -15.33 5.89 9.59
N ARG A 96 -14.43 5.23 8.84
CA ARG A 96 -13.42 4.34 9.42
C ARG A 96 -12.12 5.09 9.61
N LYS A 97 -11.60 5.03 10.83
CA LYS A 97 -10.27 5.54 11.16
C LYS A 97 -9.19 4.67 10.51
N GLN A 98 -8.26 5.31 9.83
CA GLN A 98 -7.15 4.68 9.12
C GLN A 98 -5.85 5.42 9.43
N VAL A 99 -4.73 4.70 9.31
CA VAL A 99 -3.39 5.27 9.43
C VAL A 99 -2.60 4.96 8.17
N ALA A 100 -2.07 6.00 7.52
CA ALA A 100 -1.07 5.86 6.47
C ALA A 100 0.32 5.64 7.09
N LEU A 101 0.99 4.56 6.67
CA LEU A 101 2.31 4.17 7.16
C LEU A 101 3.38 4.82 6.27
N LEU A 102 3.76 6.06 6.59
CA LEU A 102 4.51 6.93 5.66
C LEU A 102 5.90 6.38 5.31
N SER A 103 6.60 5.74 6.26
CA SER A 103 7.89 5.07 6.00
C SER A 103 7.80 3.83 5.11
N GLN A 104 6.59 3.37 4.81
CA GLN A 104 6.35 2.17 4.02
C GLN A 104 5.90 2.49 2.58
N VAL A 105 6.08 3.75 2.16
CA VAL A 105 5.86 4.18 0.78
C VAL A 105 6.79 3.42 -0.17
N ARG A 106 6.24 2.90 -1.26
CA ARG A 106 7.02 2.25 -2.32
C ARG A 106 6.24 2.15 -3.62
N THR A 107 6.90 1.66 -4.66
CA THR A 107 6.28 1.34 -5.94
C THR A 107 5.59 -0.03 -5.90
N PHE A 108 4.48 -0.14 -6.61
CA PHE A 108 3.72 -1.37 -6.82
C PHE A 108 3.34 -1.49 -8.29
N ASP A 109 3.39 -2.71 -8.81
CA ASP A 109 2.79 -3.04 -10.10
C ASP A 109 1.26 -3.17 -9.98
N THR A 110 0.51 -2.66 -10.97
CA THR A 110 -0.97 -2.71 -10.94
C THR A 110 -1.52 -4.14 -10.97
N LYS A 111 -0.77 -5.15 -11.45
CA LYS A 111 -1.14 -6.57 -11.35
C LYS A 111 -1.36 -7.04 -9.92
N ARG A 112 -0.76 -6.34 -8.94
CA ARG A 112 -0.91 -6.64 -7.50
C ARG A 112 -2.28 -6.26 -6.95
N ILE A 113 -3.08 -5.50 -7.71
CA ILE A 113 -4.39 -5.05 -7.24
C ILE A 113 -5.38 -6.21 -7.27
N ILE A 114 -5.98 -6.47 -6.13
CA ILE A 114 -7.01 -7.49 -5.95
C ILE A 114 -8.36 -6.86 -6.27
N SER A 115 -8.73 -5.79 -5.57
CA SER A 115 -10.03 -5.15 -5.69
C SER A 115 -10.03 -3.70 -5.21
N TYR A 116 -11.12 -2.98 -5.50
CA TYR A 116 -11.37 -1.66 -4.94
C TYR A 116 -11.57 -1.73 -3.43
N TYR A 117 -11.00 -0.76 -2.71
CA TYR A 117 -11.35 -0.53 -1.32
C TYR A 117 -12.60 0.35 -1.27
N ASN A 118 -13.65 -0.10 -0.58
CA ASN A 118 -14.90 0.64 -0.45
C ASN A 118 -14.76 1.80 0.55
N GLY A 119 -14.01 2.84 0.21
CA GLY A 119 -13.78 4.03 1.03
C GLY A 119 -12.89 5.03 0.30
N LYS A 120 -13.14 6.32 0.49
CA LYS A 120 -12.37 7.41 -0.13
C LYS A 120 -11.66 8.24 0.93
N ILE A 121 -10.44 8.68 0.62
CA ILE A 121 -9.73 9.69 1.39
C ILE A 121 -10.17 11.09 0.95
N LYS A 122 -10.07 12.07 1.84
CA LYS A 122 -10.26 13.48 1.49
C LYS A 122 -9.05 14.01 0.71
N LYS A 123 -9.24 15.07 -0.08
CA LYS A 123 -8.16 15.65 -0.89
C LYS A 123 -7.08 16.25 0.00
N GLU A 124 -7.47 16.87 1.10
CA GLU A 124 -6.58 17.54 2.05
C GLU A 124 -5.62 16.54 2.73
N ASP A 125 -6.15 15.37 3.12
CA ASP A 125 -5.34 14.29 3.70
C ASP A 125 -4.36 13.71 2.67
N LEU A 126 -4.80 13.55 1.41
CA LEU A 126 -3.92 13.06 0.33
C LEU A 126 -2.72 14.02 0.10
N GLU A 127 -2.96 15.33 0.01
CA GLU A 127 -1.88 16.30 -0.17
C GLU A 127 -0.96 16.34 1.06
N THR A 128 -1.53 16.30 2.26
CA THR A 128 -0.74 16.23 3.51
C THR A 128 0.15 15.00 3.57
N ILE A 129 -0.36 13.83 3.15
CA ILE A 129 0.42 12.59 3.11
C ILE A 129 1.61 12.73 2.14
N ARG A 130 1.38 13.28 0.93
CA ARG A 130 2.46 13.51 -0.05
C ARG A 130 3.50 14.46 0.51
N GLU A 131 3.08 15.57 1.10
CA GLU A 131 3.97 16.56 1.69
C GLU A 131 4.84 15.93 2.79
N LYS A 132 4.23 15.19 3.71
CA LYS A 132 4.96 14.51 4.79
C LYS A 132 5.98 13.51 4.24
N ILE A 133 5.62 12.72 3.22
CA ILE A 133 6.55 11.78 2.59
C ILE A 133 7.75 12.51 2.00
N THR A 134 7.51 13.55 1.19
CA THR A 134 8.59 14.32 0.56
C THR A 134 9.48 15.00 1.61
N LYS A 135 8.90 15.70 2.59
CA LYS A 135 9.65 16.52 3.55
C LYS A 135 10.23 15.77 4.75
N LYS A 136 9.66 14.63 5.14
CA LYS A 136 10.02 13.93 6.39
C LYS A 136 10.52 12.51 6.19
N ILE A 137 10.31 11.90 5.02
CA ILE A 137 10.78 10.53 4.73
C ILE A 137 11.92 10.55 3.71
N ILE A 138 11.79 11.34 2.65
CA ILE A 138 12.77 11.34 1.53
C ILE A 138 13.79 12.48 1.65
N SER A 139 13.41 13.62 2.25
CA SER A 139 14.29 14.79 2.34
C SER A 139 15.65 14.39 2.94
N PRO A 140 16.77 14.71 2.27
CA PRO A 140 18.08 14.63 2.90
C PRO A 140 18.07 15.63 4.06
N HIS A 141 18.47 15.16 5.24
CA HIS A 141 18.79 16.04 6.36
C HIS A 141 20.09 16.78 6.05
#